data_AF-V7DGF2-F1
#
_entry.id   AF-V7DGF2-F1
#
_cell.length_a   1.000
_cell.length_b   1.000
_cell.length_c   1.000
_cell.angle_alpha   90.00
_cell.angle_beta   90.00
_cell.angle_gamma   90.00
#
_symmetry.space_group_name_H-M   'P 1'
#
loop_
_entity.id
_entity.type
_entity.pdbx_description
1 polymer ?
#
loop_
_entity_poly.entity_id
_entity_poly.type
_entity_poly.pdbx_seq_one_letter_code
_entity_poly.pdbx_strand_id
1 'polypeptide(L)'
;MPLPIQPDETLPSYVRRNLLLYWAEPKAEIFEDLRTRHVIKTAEVRRLAAAIGWPGCYGFNRLVHNHTLNAAFHVIKSDWDIAYSGTQYLSEGERFSEWDASFCPECVREDLKAHGFSYWRRYGASKESVCPKHNAVLLRECPFCGQLFTRIDHDLDVMWRTCGGRHLAEAEVVPNHDPLALKRAEVYQRLCSSPHIISGLHAAKVLLDKATDLSSQLSGEERTKMQAIALTMSDLVERFADVPSPKLESRAGTITAVFIHAVVTLYDGYDDFERELTSLVGSARCTDSVWSSYRIPDTRYIHFVEEDYLQGLGVWSSPRIVLDGVVVQLGWHRPPSKLYPCCNSPLSLHNGPTQRNTTVAASPSIPKIGLANARAIGIIK
;
A
#
# COMPACT_ATOMS: atom_id res chain seq x y z
N MET A 1 -2.79 -2.16 26.34
CA MET A 1 -2.69 -2.57 24.91
C MET A 1 -3.24 -1.46 24.03
N PRO A 2 -2.64 -1.14 22.86
CA PRO A 2 -3.15 -0.09 21.96
C PRO A 2 -4.60 -0.32 21.55
N LEU A 3 -5.33 0.74 21.21
CA LEU A 3 -6.68 0.64 20.69
C LEU A 3 -6.70 -0.19 19.39
N PRO A 4 -7.78 -0.94 19.12
CA PRO A 4 -7.93 -1.67 17.87
C PRO A 4 -7.88 -0.72 16.67
N ILE A 5 -7.19 -1.14 15.60
CA ILE A 5 -7.17 -0.43 14.33
C ILE A 5 -8.57 -0.45 13.72
N GLN A 6 -9.05 0.72 13.30
CA GLN A 6 -10.33 0.83 12.63
C GLN A 6 -10.17 0.72 11.11
N PRO A 7 -11.18 0.20 10.39
CA PRO A 7 -11.16 0.12 8.94
C PRO A 7 -10.90 1.50 8.32
N ASP A 8 -9.92 1.56 7.42
CA ASP A 8 -9.55 2.75 6.66
C ASP A 8 -9.00 3.94 7.48
N GLU A 9 -8.77 3.77 8.78
CA GLU A 9 -8.25 4.85 9.63
C GLU A 9 -6.88 5.32 9.15
N THR A 10 -6.62 6.62 9.12
CA THR A 10 -5.28 7.12 8.76
C THR A 10 -4.26 6.87 9.87
N LEU A 11 -2.98 6.79 9.51
CA LEU A 11 -1.93 6.58 10.50
C LEU A 11 -1.86 7.73 11.53
N PRO A 12 -1.96 9.01 11.15
CA PRO A 12 -2.08 10.11 12.12
C PRO A 12 -3.32 10.00 13.01
N SER A 13 -4.46 9.58 12.46
CA SER A 13 -5.68 9.38 13.26
C SER A 13 -5.49 8.27 14.29
N TYR A 14 -4.90 7.14 13.89
CA TYR A 14 -4.63 6.02 14.80
C TYR A 14 -3.75 6.45 15.98
N VAL A 15 -2.67 7.18 15.71
CA VAL A 15 -1.78 7.72 16.75
C VAL A 15 -2.54 8.67 17.68
N ARG A 16 -3.24 9.67 17.14
CA ARG A 16 -3.97 10.67 17.94
C ARG A 16 -5.10 10.06 18.75
N ARG A 17 -5.83 9.09 18.19
CA ARG A 17 -6.90 8.38 18.89
C ARG A 17 -6.36 7.60 20.09
N ASN A 18 -5.23 6.92 19.93
CA ASN A 18 -4.53 6.27 21.05
C ASN A 18 -4.04 7.29 22.09
N LEU A 19 -3.69 8.52 21.70
CA LEU A 19 -3.32 9.56 22.65
C LEU A 19 -4.51 10.16 23.39
N LEU A 20 -5.65 10.34 22.70
CA LEU A 20 -6.79 11.10 23.20
C LEU A 20 -7.83 10.23 23.90
N LEU A 21 -8.00 8.96 23.51
CA LEU A 21 -9.06 8.08 24.03
C LEU A 21 -8.54 6.94 24.90
N TYR A 22 -7.24 6.64 24.85
CA TYR A 22 -6.64 5.61 25.70
C TYR A 22 -5.97 6.25 26.91
N TRP A 23 -6.73 6.38 28.00
CA TRP A 23 -6.31 7.06 29.22
C TRP A 23 -5.67 6.14 30.26
N ALA A 24 -5.86 4.84 30.13
CA ALA A 24 -5.38 3.83 31.08
C ALA A 24 -4.17 3.10 30.49
N GLU A 25 -3.09 3.01 31.26
CA GLU A 25 -1.74 2.50 30.93
C GLU A 25 -0.72 3.54 30.44
N PRO A 26 0.56 3.35 30.79
CA PRO A 26 1.64 4.12 30.18
C PRO A 26 1.64 3.86 28.67
N LYS A 27 1.50 4.94 27.90
CA LYS A 27 1.58 4.88 26.44
C LYS A 27 3.02 4.56 26.04
N ALA A 28 3.19 3.75 25.01
CA ALA A 28 4.52 3.56 24.44
C ALA A 28 5.05 4.93 23.97
N GLU A 29 6.31 5.22 24.27
CA GLU A 29 6.97 6.52 24.03
C GLU A 29 6.79 7.00 22.58
N ILE A 30 6.76 6.08 21.62
CA ILE A 30 6.54 6.41 20.21
C ILE A 30 5.21 7.14 19.95
N PHE A 31 4.13 6.85 20.68
CA PHE A 31 2.88 7.58 20.49
C PHE A 31 3.04 9.04 20.90
N GLU A 32 3.75 9.30 21.99
CA GLU A 32 4.05 10.65 22.45
C GLU A 32 5.02 11.38 21.50
N ASP A 33 6.05 10.68 21.00
CA ASP A 33 6.96 11.19 19.96
C ASP A 33 6.21 11.62 18.69
N LEU A 34 5.13 10.89 18.35
CA LEU A 34 4.34 11.12 17.14
C LEU A 34 3.18 12.10 17.35
N ARG A 35 2.87 12.50 18.60
CA ARG A 35 1.76 13.42 18.93
C ARG A 35 1.75 14.67 18.06
N THR A 36 2.92 15.28 17.90
CA THR A 36 3.11 16.54 17.16
C THR A 36 3.71 16.30 15.78
N ARG A 37 3.98 15.05 15.38
CA ARG A 37 4.54 14.77 14.07
C ARG A 37 3.47 14.78 13.00
N HIS A 38 3.68 15.68 12.04
CA HIS A 38 2.81 15.86 10.89
C HIS A 38 3.17 14.97 9.70
N VAL A 39 4.39 14.42 9.70
CA VAL A 39 4.87 13.47 8.70
C VAL A 39 5.38 12.24 9.43
N ILE A 40 4.73 11.11 9.17
CA ILE A 40 5.17 9.79 9.61
C ILE A 40 5.96 9.17 8.47
N LYS A 41 7.27 8.97 8.66
CA LYS A 41 8.14 8.33 7.66
C LYS A 41 8.41 6.89 8.03
N THR A 42 9.16 6.18 7.18
CA THR A 42 9.51 4.77 7.38
C THR A 42 10.06 4.44 8.77
N ALA A 43 10.95 5.28 9.31
CA ALA A 43 11.53 5.06 10.63
C ALA A 43 10.45 5.09 11.73
N GLU A 44 9.52 6.04 11.65
CA GLU A 44 8.41 6.14 12.59
C GLU A 44 7.41 4.99 12.45
N VAL A 45 7.07 4.56 11.21
CA VAL A 45 6.18 3.39 11.00
C VAL A 45 6.81 2.13 11.59
N ARG A 46 8.12 1.90 11.40
CA ARG A 46 8.83 0.75 11.98
C ARG A 46 8.81 0.77 13.51
N ARG A 47 9.10 1.94 14.12
CA ARG A 47 9.05 2.11 15.59
C ARG A 47 7.63 1.90 16.13
N LEU A 48 6.62 2.42 15.44
CA LEU A 48 5.21 2.26 15.81
C LEU A 48 4.79 0.80 15.73
N ALA A 49 5.13 0.10 14.64
CA ALA A 49 4.87 -1.33 14.47
C ALA A 49 5.46 -2.16 15.63
N ALA A 50 6.74 -1.93 15.95
CA ALA A 50 7.39 -2.61 17.07
C ALA A 50 6.70 -2.33 18.41
N ALA A 51 6.29 -1.08 18.67
CA ALA A 51 5.64 -0.70 19.92
C ALA A 51 4.23 -1.31 20.10
N ILE A 52 3.52 -1.59 19.00
CA ILE A 52 2.22 -2.27 19.05
C ILE A 52 2.33 -3.81 18.98
N GLY A 53 3.55 -4.35 19.06
CA GLY A 53 3.80 -5.79 19.07
C GLY A 53 3.82 -6.44 17.69
N TRP A 54 3.95 -5.66 16.61
CA TRP A 54 4.10 -6.16 15.25
C TRP A 54 5.51 -5.88 14.73
N PRO A 55 6.45 -6.80 14.94
CA PRO A 55 7.83 -6.56 14.57
C PRO A 55 8.07 -6.54 13.07
N GLY A 56 9.23 -5.98 12.69
CA GLY A 56 9.85 -6.18 11.39
C GLY A 56 9.06 -5.62 10.21
N CYS A 57 9.33 -6.18 9.02
CA CYS A 57 8.65 -5.79 7.79
C CYS A 57 7.17 -6.18 7.79
N TYR A 58 6.78 -7.25 8.49
CA TYR A 58 5.39 -7.67 8.67
C TYR A 58 4.55 -6.54 9.27
N GLY A 59 4.97 -6.03 10.44
CA GLY A 59 4.24 -4.98 11.11
C GLY A 59 4.22 -3.66 10.35
N PHE A 60 5.35 -3.33 9.71
CA PHE A 60 5.45 -2.17 8.83
C PHE A 60 4.45 -2.26 7.66
N ASN A 61 4.48 -3.35 6.89
CA ASN A 61 3.64 -3.56 5.72
C ASN A 61 2.15 -3.61 6.10
N ARG A 62 1.84 -4.25 7.23
CA ARG A 62 0.49 -4.27 7.79
C ARG A 62 -0.02 -2.87 8.15
N LEU A 63 0.80 -2.04 8.79
CA LEU A 63 0.40 -0.65 9.09
C LEU A 63 0.21 0.16 7.80
N VAL A 64 1.13 0.05 6.84
CA VAL A 64 1.02 0.75 5.55
C VAL A 64 -0.27 0.34 4.81
N HIS A 65 -0.57 -0.96 4.76
CA HIS A 65 -1.79 -1.47 4.13
C HIS A 65 -3.06 -0.96 4.80
N ASN A 66 -3.12 -0.99 6.14
CA ASN A 66 -4.35 -0.62 6.84
C ASN A 66 -4.57 0.90 6.91
N HIS A 67 -3.50 1.70 6.88
CA HIS A 67 -3.60 3.12 7.22
C HIS A 67 -3.34 4.12 6.10
N THR A 68 -2.97 3.65 4.91
CA THR A 68 -2.51 4.55 3.83
C THR A 68 -3.14 4.21 2.49
N LEU A 69 -3.19 5.20 1.59
CA LEU A 69 -3.59 4.97 0.20
C LEU A 69 -2.60 4.10 -0.58
N ASN A 70 -1.39 3.86 -0.05
CA ASN A 70 -0.43 2.93 -0.65
C ASN A 70 -0.97 1.50 -0.71
N ALA A 71 -2.02 1.17 0.07
CA ALA A 71 -2.74 -0.08 -0.10
C ALA A 71 -3.18 -0.31 -1.55
N ALA A 72 -3.77 0.71 -2.21
CA ALA A 72 -4.17 0.62 -3.61
C ALA A 72 -2.98 0.51 -4.57
N PHE A 73 -1.84 1.10 -4.22
CA PHE A 73 -0.63 1.06 -5.05
C PHE A 73 0.11 -0.28 -4.96
N HIS A 74 0.04 -0.95 -3.81
CA HIS A 74 0.75 -2.19 -3.55
C HIS A 74 -0.06 -3.45 -3.85
N VAL A 75 -1.37 -3.35 -4.10
CA VAL A 75 -2.16 -4.54 -4.48
C VAL A 75 -2.01 -4.89 -5.95
N ILE A 76 -1.75 -3.93 -6.85
CA ILE A 76 -1.50 -4.22 -8.28
C ILE A 76 0.00 -4.36 -8.51
N LYS A 77 0.48 -5.59 -8.76
CA LYS A 77 1.91 -5.88 -8.89
C LYS A 77 2.23 -6.89 -10.00
N SER A 78 3.50 -6.95 -10.38
CA SER A 78 4.01 -8.04 -11.20
C SER A 78 3.92 -9.37 -10.42
N ASP A 79 3.62 -10.46 -11.13
CA ASP A 79 3.48 -11.80 -10.53
C ASP A 79 4.78 -12.30 -9.87
N TRP A 80 5.91 -11.78 -10.33
CA TRP A 80 7.24 -12.08 -9.81
C TRP A 80 7.60 -11.25 -8.56
N ASP A 81 6.84 -10.20 -8.24
CA ASP A 81 7.11 -9.35 -7.09
C ASP A 81 6.49 -9.97 -5.84
N ILE A 82 7.35 -10.47 -4.95
CA ILE A 82 6.93 -11.07 -3.69
C ILE A 82 7.05 -10.09 -2.52
N ALA A 83 7.58 -8.89 -2.70
CA ALA A 83 7.61 -7.87 -1.64
C ALA A 83 6.26 -7.15 -1.58
N TYR A 84 5.77 -6.76 -0.41
CA TYR A 84 4.59 -5.89 -0.35
C TYR A 84 4.95 -4.45 -0.75
N SER A 85 5.74 -3.76 0.09
CA SER A 85 6.12 -2.34 -0.10
C SER A 85 7.40 -2.14 -0.93
N GLY A 86 7.83 -3.13 -1.71
CA GLY A 86 9.07 -3.04 -2.49
C GLY A 86 10.29 -2.68 -1.63
N THR A 87 10.99 -1.60 -1.97
CA THR A 87 12.17 -1.09 -1.23
C THR A 87 11.84 -0.16 -0.06
N GLN A 88 10.57 0.22 0.10
CA GLN A 88 10.17 1.28 1.04
C GLN A 88 10.47 0.96 2.50
N TYR A 89 10.40 -0.31 2.90
CA TYR A 89 10.76 -0.75 4.26
C TYR A 89 12.20 -0.37 4.65
N LEU A 90 13.11 -0.34 3.67
CA LEU A 90 14.52 0.01 3.86
C LEU A 90 14.81 1.49 3.62
N SER A 91 13.93 2.22 2.93
CA SER A 91 14.11 3.63 2.64
C SER A 91 13.77 4.48 3.85
N GLU A 92 14.69 5.29 4.38
CA GLU A 92 14.41 6.14 5.55
C GLU A 92 13.50 7.35 5.24
N GLY A 93 13.38 7.72 3.96
CA GLY A 93 12.77 8.99 3.53
C GLY A 93 11.31 8.93 3.13
N GLU A 94 10.74 7.74 2.90
CA GLU A 94 9.37 7.57 2.41
C GLU A 94 8.34 8.09 3.42
N ARG A 95 7.27 8.72 2.93
CA ARG A 95 6.22 9.36 3.74
C ARG A 95 4.94 8.54 3.65
N PHE A 96 4.31 8.28 4.80
CA PHE A 96 3.11 7.44 4.93
C PHE A 96 1.91 8.16 5.55
N SER A 97 1.98 9.48 5.65
CA SER A 97 0.87 10.32 6.11
C SER A 97 0.69 11.52 5.19
N GLU A 98 -0.55 11.75 4.75
CA GLU A 98 -0.92 12.96 4.01
C GLU A 98 -1.28 14.10 4.98
N TRP A 99 -1.14 15.34 4.52
CA TRP A 99 -1.34 16.55 5.34
C TRP A 99 -2.78 17.03 5.33
N ASP A 100 -3.47 16.82 4.22
CA ASP A 100 -4.82 17.28 4.01
C ASP A 100 -5.75 16.18 4.49
N ALA A 101 -6.75 16.54 5.30
CA ALA A 101 -7.78 15.61 5.69
C ALA A 101 -9.14 16.09 5.15
N SER A 102 -10.01 15.13 4.92
CA SER A 102 -11.43 15.40 4.78
C SER A 102 -12.23 14.28 5.38
N PHE A 103 -13.49 14.57 5.63
CA PHE A 103 -14.38 13.64 6.29
C PHE A 103 -15.77 13.67 5.63
N CYS A 104 -16.50 12.58 5.83
CA CYS A 104 -17.92 12.50 5.54
C CYS A 104 -18.69 12.66 6.87
N PRO A 105 -19.61 13.64 7.00
CA PRO A 105 -20.40 13.80 8.22
C PRO A 105 -21.21 12.54 8.59
N GLU A 106 -21.72 11.80 7.59
CA GLU A 106 -22.43 10.54 7.84
C GLU A 106 -21.50 9.44 8.40
N CYS A 107 -20.28 9.28 7.86
CA CYS A 107 -19.30 8.37 8.46
C CYS A 107 -19.04 8.74 9.93
N VAL A 108 -18.87 10.03 10.23
CA VAL A 108 -18.64 10.48 11.62
C VAL A 108 -19.82 10.11 12.53
N ARG A 109 -21.07 10.31 12.07
CA ARG A 109 -22.28 9.93 12.84
C ARG A 109 -22.37 8.43 13.06
N GLU A 110 -22.13 7.64 12.02
CA GLU A 110 -22.14 6.18 12.11
C GLU A 110 -21.05 5.67 13.05
N ASP A 111 -19.83 6.19 12.94
CA ASP A 111 -18.70 5.80 13.78
C ASP A 111 -18.99 6.14 15.26
N LEU A 112 -19.53 7.32 15.55
CA LEU A 112 -19.96 7.68 16.90
C LEU A 112 -21.04 6.73 17.44
N LYS A 113 -22.01 6.36 16.61
CA LYS A 113 -23.08 5.44 17.00
C LYS A 113 -22.57 4.01 17.24
N ALA A 114 -21.64 3.55 16.41
CA ALA A 114 -21.14 2.17 16.44
C ALA A 114 -20.01 1.96 17.46
N HIS A 115 -19.14 2.96 17.63
CA HIS A 115 -17.89 2.83 18.38
C HIS A 115 -17.79 3.80 19.56
N GLY A 116 -18.66 4.80 19.65
CA GLY A 116 -18.56 5.88 20.64
C GLY A 116 -17.50 6.93 20.31
N PHE A 117 -16.82 6.81 19.17
CA PHE A 117 -15.83 7.76 18.66
C PHE A 117 -15.77 7.70 17.13
N SER A 118 -15.37 8.81 16.51
CA SER A 118 -15.06 8.90 15.08
C SER A 118 -13.55 8.91 14.83
N TYR A 119 -13.13 8.84 13.57
CA TYR A 119 -11.71 8.84 13.18
C TYR A 119 -11.54 9.35 11.74
N TRP A 120 -10.33 9.79 11.38
CA TRP A 120 -10.05 10.20 9.99
C TRP A 120 -9.80 8.99 9.12
N ARG A 121 -10.47 8.93 7.96
CA ARG A 121 -10.27 7.89 6.95
C ARG A 121 -9.23 8.29 5.93
N ARG A 122 -8.53 7.30 5.34
CA ARG A 122 -7.47 7.48 4.32
C ARG A 122 -7.94 8.07 2.99
N TYR A 123 -9.25 8.13 2.74
CA TYR A 123 -9.82 8.57 1.47
C TYR A 123 -9.95 10.10 1.32
N GLY A 124 -9.21 10.89 2.09
CA GLY A 124 -9.59 12.29 2.36
C GLY A 124 -8.74 13.42 1.79
N ALA A 125 -7.70 13.19 0.98
CA ALA A 125 -6.64 14.20 0.89
C ALA A 125 -6.26 14.64 -0.54
N SER A 126 -6.07 13.72 -1.48
CA SER A 126 -5.52 14.11 -2.80
C SER A 126 -6.13 13.41 -4.01
N LYS A 127 -6.90 12.34 -3.80
CA LYS A 127 -7.41 11.49 -4.90
C LYS A 127 -8.93 11.46 -5.00
N GLU A 128 -9.61 11.45 -3.85
CA GLU A 128 -11.07 11.39 -3.80
C GLU A 128 -11.68 12.65 -3.21
N SER A 129 -12.82 13.05 -3.77
CA SER A 129 -13.66 14.15 -3.31
C SER A 129 -15.01 13.67 -2.77
N VAL A 130 -15.28 12.37 -2.84
CA VAL A 130 -16.58 11.76 -2.54
C VAL A 130 -16.41 10.58 -1.59
N CYS A 131 -17.34 10.44 -0.65
CA CYS A 131 -17.46 9.26 0.20
C CYS A 131 -18.07 8.11 -0.61
N PRO A 132 -17.34 6.99 -0.81
CA PRO A 132 -17.87 5.86 -1.57
C PRO A 132 -19.05 5.16 -0.86
N LYS A 133 -19.14 5.30 0.48
CA LYS A 133 -20.22 4.69 1.27
C LYS A 133 -21.54 5.47 1.20
N HIS A 134 -21.46 6.81 1.21
CA HIS A 134 -22.63 7.68 1.40
C HIS A 134 -22.96 8.53 0.18
N ASN A 135 -22.18 8.45 -0.90
CA ASN A 135 -22.28 9.31 -2.07
C ASN A 135 -22.42 10.80 -1.70
N ALA A 136 -21.52 11.26 -0.82
CA ALA A 136 -21.50 12.61 -0.28
C ALA A 136 -20.14 13.26 -0.53
N VAL A 137 -20.10 14.57 -0.76
CA VAL A 137 -18.85 15.31 -0.90
C VAL A 137 -18.09 15.28 0.42
N LEU A 138 -16.79 14.99 0.36
CA LEU A 138 -15.91 15.01 1.53
C LEU A 138 -15.54 16.45 1.88
N LEU A 139 -15.79 16.85 3.14
CA LEU A 139 -15.52 18.19 3.61
C LEU A 139 -14.05 18.34 3.99
N ARG A 140 -13.32 19.21 3.28
CA ARG A 140 -11.90 19.55 3.52
C ARG A 140 -11.70 20.73 4.49
N GLU A 141 -12.77 21.48 4.71
CA GLU A 141 -12.81 22.63 5.61
C GLU A 141 -13.73 22.35 6.78
N CYS A 142 -13.39 22.90 7.93
CA CYS A 142 -14.26 22.90 9.08
C CYS A 142 -15.50 23.74 8.77
N PRO A 143 -16.71 23.15 8.77
CA PRO A 143 -17.95 23.86 8.43
C PRO A 143 -18.32 24.94 9.46
N PHE A 144 -17.53 25.07 10.53
CA PHE A 144 -17.83 25.92 11.66
C PHE A 144 -16.94 27.17 11.75
N CYS A 145 -15.67 27.06 11.37
CA CYS A 145 -14.74 28.19 11.34
C CYS A 145 -14.12 28.45 9.96
N GLY A 146 -14.40 27.61 8.96
CA GLY A 146 -13.89 27.74 7.60
C GLY A 146 -12.42 27.36 7.42
N GLN A 147 -11.73 26.93 8.47
CA GLN A 147 -10.32 26.54 8.38
C GLN A 147 -10.18 25.15 7.76
N LEU A 148 -9.19 24.98 6.88
CA LEU A 148 -8.84 23.69 6.28
C LEU A 148 -8.33 22.71 7.34
N PHE A 149 -8.64 21.42 7.19
CA PHE A 149 -8.05 20.37 8.04
C PHE A 149 -6.62 20.08 7.61
N THR A 150 -5.73 20.98 7.98
CA THR A 150 -4.30 20.92 7.70
C THR A 150 -3.51 21.08 8.99
N ARG A 151 -2.19 20.89 8.88
CA ARG A 151 -1.25 21.22 9.95
C ARG A 151 -1.36 22.67 10.45
N ILE A 152 -1.66 23.61 9.56
CA ILE A 152 -1.49 25.05 9.81
C ILE A 152 -2.78 25.68 10.31
N ASP A 153 -3.92 25.28 9.75
CA ASP A 153 -5.17 25.99 9.96
C ASP A 153 -6.01 25.30 11.04
N HIS A 154 -6.39 24.04 10.84
CA HIS A 154 -7.23 23.28 11.77
C HIS A 154 -6.66 21.91 12.09
N ASP A 155 -6.17 21.76 13.33
CA ASP A 155 -5.58 20.50 13.77
C ASP A 155 -6.58 19.33 13.76
N LEU A 156 -6.10 18.13 13.43
CA LEU A 156 -6.94 16.92 13.24
C LEU A 156 -7.59 16.43 14.55
N ASP A 157 -7.19 16.96 15.70
CA ASP A 157 -7.81 16.68 16.99
C ASP A 157 -9.29 17.11 17.04
N VAL A 158 -9.72 18.00 16.15
CA VAL A 158 -11.13 18.40 15.96
C VAL A 158 -12.06 17.23 15.60
N MET A 159 -11.52 16.08 15.20
CA MET A 159 -12.34 14.87 15.06
C MET A 159 -12.93 14.40 16.39
N TRP A 160 -12.25 14.67 17.50
CA TRP A 160 -12.67 14.29 18.85
C TRP A 160 -12.97 15.50 19.73
N ARG A 161 -12.36 16.65 19.42
CA ARG A 161 -12.61 17.93 20.05
C ARG A 161 -13.68 18.69 19.27
N THR A 162 -14.47 19.50 19.96
CA THR A 162 -15.39 20.41 19.28
C THR A 162 -14.66 21.62 18.70
N CYS A 163 -15.14 22.16 17.59
CA CYS A 163 -14.76 23.50 17.13
C CYS A 163 -15.86 24.50 17.51
N GLY A 164 -15.52 25.48 18.36
CA GLY A 164 -16.50 26.44 18.88
C GLY A 164 -17.67 25.79 19.64
N GLY A 165 -17.42 24.66 20.32
CA GLY A 165 -18.46 23.89 21.03
C GLY A 165 -19.29 22.94 20.15
N ARG A 166 -19.10 22.93 18.83
CA ARG A 166 -19.79 22.03 17.90
C ARG A 166 -18.91 20.87 17.45
N HIS A 167 -19.49 19.68 17.38
CA HIS A 167 -18.82 18.47 16.89
C HIS A 167 -18.97 18.33 15.37
N LEU A 168 -17.98 17.76 14.67
CA LEU A 168 -18.05 17.55 13.21
C LEU A 168 -19.24 16.68 12.76
N ALA A 169 -19.84 15.91 13.68
CA ALA A 169 -21.07 15.16 13.44
C ALA A 169 -22.31 16.04 13.19
N GLU A 170 -22.26 17.30 13.61
CA GLU A 170 -23.31 18.30 13.39
C GLU A 170 -23.22 18.94 12.00
N ALA A 171 -22.17 18.64 11.22
CA ALA A 171 -22.00 19.17 9.88
C ALA A 171 -23.07 18.69 8.90
N GLU A 172 -23.61 19.59 8.08
CA GLU A 172 -24.54 19.21 7.01
C GLU A 172 -23.86 18.34 5.95
N VAL A 173 -24.65 17.43 5.37
CA VAL A 173 -24.17 16.54 4.31
C VAL A 173 -24.43 17.20 2.97
N VAL A 174 -23.38 17.29 2.15
CA VAL A 174 -23.51 17.76 0.76
C VAL A 174 -23.59 16.54 -0.15
N PRO A 175 -24.71 16.32 -0.87
CA PRO A 175 -24.83 15.19 -1.79
C PRO A 175 -23.86 15.34 -2.97
N ASN A 176 -23.29 14.23 -3.43
CA ASN A 176 -22.53 14.21 -4.67
C ASN A 176 -23.45 13.93 -5.87
N HIS A 177 -23.25 14.70 -6.95
CA HIS A 177 -23.97 14.57 -8.21
C HIS A 177 -23.09 14.11 -9.38
N ASP A 178 -21.79 13.86 -9.14
CA ASP A 178 -20.87 13.32 -10.14
C ASP A 178 -20.78 11.79 -10.00
N PRO A 179 -21.46 11.00 -10.87
CA PRO A 179 -21.41 9.55 -10.81
C PRO A 179 -20.02 8.97 -11.10
N LEU A 180 -19.18 9.67 -11.89
CA LEU A 180 -17.82 9.23 -12.19
C LEU A 180 -16.90 9.41 -10.98
N ALA A 181 -17.10 10.47 -10.19
CA ALA A 181 -16.37 10.67 -8.94
C ALA A 181 -16.73 9.58 -7.91
N LEU A 182 -18.01 9.22 -7.78
CA LEU A 182 -18.44 8.13 -6.90
C LEU A 182 -17.78 6.80 -7.30
N LYS A 183 -17.90 6.45 -8.58
CA LYS A 183 -17.34 5.20 -9.13
C LYS A 183 -15.83 5.10 -8.94
N ARG A 184 -15.12 6.22 -9.09
CA ARG A 184 -13.68 6.29 -8.82
C ARG A 184 -13.37 6.04 -7.34
N ALA A 185 -14.11 6.67 -6.43
CA ALA A 185 -13.96 6.50 -5.00
C ALA A 185 -14.22 5.04 -4.58
N GLU A 186 -15.23 4.40 -5.16
CA GLU A 186 -15.54 2.98 -4.94
C GLU A 186 -14.38 2.08 -5.40
N VAL A 187 -13.87 2.28 -6.62
CA VAL A 187 -12.72 1.50 -7.13
C VAL A 187 -11.50 1.68 -6.23
N TYR A 188 -11.17 2.91 -5.81
CA TYR A 188 -10.07 3.15 -4.87
C TYR A 188 -10.28 2.44 -3.53
N GLN A 189 -11.49 2.50 -2.98
CA GLN A 189 -11.82 1.82 -1.73
C GLN A 189 -11.61 0.31 -1.88
N ARG A 190 -12.14 -0.28 -2.95
CA ARG A 190 -12.03 -1.72 -3.25
C ARG A 190 -10.59 -2.18 -3.37
N LEU A 191 -9.75 -1.41 -4.06
CA LEU A 191 -8.30 -1.70 -4.16
C LEU A 191 -7.62 -1.64 -2.79
N CYS A 192 -7.88 -0.59 -2.01
CA CYS A 192 -7.31 -0.46 -0.67
C CYS A 192 -7.77 -1.55 0.31
N SER A 193 -8.97 -2.10 0.13
CA SER A 193 -9.53 -3.19 0.94
C SER A 193 -9.31 -4.59 0.33
N SER A 194 -8.57 -4.70 -0.78
CA SER A 194 -8.44 -5.97 -1.49
C SER A 194 -7.70 -7.01 -0.62
N PRO A 195 -8.33 -8.17 -0.35
CA PRO A 195 -7.69 -9.26 0.39
C PRO A 195 -6.65 -10.00 -0.47
N HIS A 196 -6.60 -9.72 -1.77
CA HIS A 196 -5.71 -10.39 -2.71
C HIS A 196 -4.82 -9.41 -3.49
N ILE A 197 -3.62 -9.87 -3.84
CA ILE A 197 -2.76 -9.24 -4.82
C ILE A 197 -3.38 -9.43 -6.21
N ILE A 198 -3.49 -8.33 -6.93
CA ILE A 198 -3.94 -8.25 -8.32
C ILE A 198 -2.71 -8.32 -9.21
N SER A 199 -2.70 -9.30 -10.11
CA SER A 199 -1.70 -9.38 -11.16
C SER A 199 -1.86 -8.20 -12.11
N GLY A 200 -0.86 -7.32 -12.17
CA GLY A 200 -0.84 -6.19 -13.09
C GLY A 200 -0.87 -6.63 -14.55
N LEU A 201 -0.28 -7.79 -14.88
CA LEU A 201 -0.33 -8.37 -16.21
C LEU A 201 -1.75 -8.78 -16.59
N HIS A 202 -2.42 -9.55 -15.74
CA HIS A 202 -3.77 -10.03 -16.01
C HIS A 202 -4.80 -8.90 -15.98
N ALA A 203 -4.66 -7.95 -15.04
CA ALA A 203 -5.49 -6.74 -15.03
C ALA A 203 -5.35 -5.95 -16.33
N ALA A 204 -4.12 -5.75 -16.83
CA ALA A 204 -3.89 -5.04 -18.07
C ALA A 204 -4.47 -5.79 -19.29
N LYS A 205 -4.34 -7.12 -19.33
CA LYS A 205 -4.94 -7.96 -20.40
C LYS A 205 -6.45 -7.86 -20.44
N VAL A 206 -7.12 -8.04 -19.30
CA VAL A 206 -8.60 -7.95 -19.21
C VAL A 206 -9.10 -6.57 -19.65
N LEU A 207 -8.40 -5.51 -19.24
CA LEU A 207 -8.76 -4.15 -19.66
C LEU A 207 -8.46 -3.89 -21.14
N LEU A 208 -7.37 -4.44 -21.68
CA LEU A 208 -7.02 -4.36 -23.10
C LEU A 208 -8.07 -5.04 -23.97
N ASP A 209 -8.44 -6.28 -23.63
CA ASP A 209 -9.43 -7.07 -24.37
C ASP A 209 -10.78 -6.34 -24.37
N LYS A 210 -11.23 -5.89 -23.18
CA LYS A 210 -12.47 -5.12 -23.03
C LYS A 210 -12.48 -3.83 -23.85
N ALA A 211 -11.39 -3.06 -23.82
CA ALA A 211 -11.28 -1.81 -24.57
C ALA A 211 -11.27 -2.06 -26.10
N THR A 212 -10.64 -3.15 -26.55
CA THR A 212 -10.59 -3.54 -27.95
C THR A 212 -11.96 -3.97 -28.46
N ASP A 213 -12.67 -4.79 -27.68
CA ASP A 213 -14.02 -5.24 -27.98
C ASP A 213 -15.00 -4.08 -28.09
N LEU A 214 -14.99 -3.16 -27.12
CA LEU A 214 -15.84 -1.96 -27.15
C LEU A 214 -15.46 -1.02 -28.31
N SER A 215 -14.16 -0.81 -28.58
CA SER A 215 -13.69 -0.01 -29.71
C SER A 215 -14.21 -0.54 -31.05
N SER A 216 -14.37 -1.86 -31.21
CA SER A 216 -14.90 -2.46 -32.44
C SER A 216 -16.39 -2.15 -32.68
N GLN A 217 -17.13 -1.86 -31.61
CA GLN A 217 -18.58 -1.63 -31.63
C GLN A 217 -18.95 -0.14 -31.68
N LEU A 218 -18.00 0.74 -31.36
CA LEU A 218 -18.22 2.19 -31.25
C LEU A 218 -17.71 2.94 -32.50
N SER A 219 -18.12 4.21 -32.61
CA SER A 219 -17.67 5.12 -33.67
C SER A 219 -17.33 6.50 -33.11
N GLY A 220 -16.64 7.33 -33.89
CA GLY A 220 -16.31 8.70 -33.51
C GLY A 220 -15.41 8.81 -32.27
N GLU A 221 -15.68 9.79 -31.42
CA GLU A 221 -14.86 10.14 -30.25
C GLU A 221 -14.79 9.01 -29.22
N GLU A 222 -15.89 8.28 -29.03
CA GLU A 222 -15.95 7.16 -28.07
C GLU A 222 -15.02 6.03 -28.47
N ARG A 223 -14.95 5.71 -29.77
CA ARG A 223 -13.97 4.75 -30.30
C ARG A 223 -12.54 5.21 -30.05
N THR A 224 -12.25 6.49 -30.29
CA THR A 224 -10.90 7.04 -30.04
C THR A 224 -10.51 6.94 -28.57
N LYS A 225 -11.44 7.19 -27.64
CA LYS A 225 -11.23 7.00 -26.19
C LYS A 225 -10.90 5.54 -25.86
N MET A 226 -11.67 4.59 -26.38
CA MET A 226 -11.40 3.16 -26.14
C MET A 226 -10.04 2.72 -26.71
N GLN A 227 -9.69 3.19 -27.92
CA GLN A 227 -8.39 2.92 -28.53
C GLN A 227 -7.23 3.49 -27.71
N ALA A 228 -7.37 4.68 -27.14
CA ALA A 228 -6.35 5.26 -26.27
C ALA A 228 -6.14 4.43 -24.99
N ILE A 229 -7.22 3.92 -24.40
CA ILE A 229 -7.14 3.00 -23.26
C ILE A 229 -6.46 1.69 -23.67
N ALA A 230 -6.87 1.09 -24.80
CA ALA A 230 -6.27 -0.14 -25.31
C ALA A 230 -4.75 0.01 -25.54
N LEU A 231 -4.31 1.10 -26.20
CA LEU A 231 -2.89 1.39 -26.39
C LEU A 231 -2.13 1.49 -25.06
N THR A 232 -2.72 2.15 -24.07
CA THR A 232 -2.12 2.30 -22.74
C THR A 232 -2.04 0.94 -22.02
N MET A 233 -3.08 0.12 -22.11
CA MET A 233 -3.08 -1.22 -21.52
C MET A 233 -2.07 -2.15 -22.19
N SER A 234 -1.90 -2.06 -23.51
CA SER A 234 -0.89 -2.81 -24.25
C SER A 234 0.53 -2.51 -23.75
N ASP A 235 0.88 -1.24 -23.54
CA ASP A 235 2.19 -0.86 -22.94
C ASP A 235 2.34 -1.42 -21.52
N LEU A 236 1.26 -1.45 -20.72
CA LEU A 236 1.31 -2.06 -19.39
C LEU A 236 1.47 -3.58 -19.44
N VAL A 237 0.83 -4.28 -20.39
CA VAL A 237 1.01 -5.72 -20.60
C VAL A 237 2.49 -6.04 -20.82
N GLU A 238 3.17 -5.30 -21.70
CA GLU A 238 4.61 -5.48 -21.96
C GLU A 238 5.43 -5.23 -20.69
N ARG A 239 5.13 -4.16 -19.94
CA ARG A 239 5.87 -3.81 -18.72
C ARG A 239 5.69 -4.79 -17.57
N PHE A 240 4.54 -5.45 -17.47
CA PHE A 240 4.26 -6.44 -16.44
C PHE A 240 4.63 -7.87 -16.85
N ALA A 241 4.86 -8.14 -18.14
CA ALA A 241 5.31 -9.44 -18.63
C ALA A 241 6.72 -9.79 -18.12
N ASP A 242 7.57 -8.78 -17.97
CA ASP A 242 8.95 -8.92 -17.55
C ASP A 242 9.17 -8.83 -16.03
N VAL A 243 10.41 -9.09 -15.62
CA VAL A 243 10.88 -9.09 -14.24
C VAL A 243 10.69 -7.69 -13.59
N PRO A 244 10.25 -7.60 -12.31
CA PRO A 244 9.87 -6.35 -11.65
C PRO A 244 10.93 -5.24 -11.68
N SER A 245 10.76 -4.25 -12.56
CA SER A 245 11.75 -3.17 -12.70
C SER A 245 11.63 -2.12 -11.57
N PRO A 246 12.74 -1.53 -11.09
CA PRO A 246 12.70 -0.39 -10.17
C PRO A 246 11.91 0.82 -10.70
N LYS A 247 11.78 0.96 -12.02
CA LYS A 247 10.98 2.03 -12.65
C LYS A 247 9.48 1.82 -12.49
N LEU A 248 9.02 0.56 -12.37
CA LEU A 248 7.60 0.28 -12.08
C LEU A 248 7.27 0.66 -10.64
N GLU A 249 8.13 0.32 -9.68
CA GLU A 249 7.91 0.66 -8.26
C GLU A 249 7.80 2.18 -8.07
N SER A 250 8.73 2.96 -8.65
CA SER A 250 8.71 4.43 -8.51
C SER A 250 7.51 5.10 -9.19
N ARG A 251 6.78 4.38 -10.05
CA ARG A 251 5.60 4.87 -10.78
C ARG A 251 4.30 4.22 -10.32
N ALA A 252 4.31 3.46 -9.22
CA ALA A 252 3.16 2.69 -8.77
C ALA A 252 1.87 3.54 -8.66
N GLY A 253 1.94 4.71 -8.03
CA GLY A 253 0.77 5.61 -7.91
C GLY A 253 0.20 6.08 -9.27
N THR A 254 1.06 6.37 -10.25
CA THR A 254 0.63 6.74 -11.60
C THR A 254 0.01 5.56 -12.35
N ILE A 255 0.64 4.38 -12.24
CA ILE A 255 0.14 3.15 -12.86
C ILE A 255 -1.23 2.78 -12.28
N THR A 256 -1.39 2.84 -10.96
CA THR A 256 -2.69 2.60 -10.31
C THR A 256 -3.75 3.59 -10.78
N ALA A 257 -3.42 4.89 -10.92
CA ALA A 257 -4.37 5.87 -11.44
C ALA A 257 -4.83 5.54 -12.88
N VAL A 258 -3.94 5.02 -13.72
CA VAL A 258 -4.26 4.55 -15.07
C VAL A 258 -5.20 3.34 -15.03
N PHE A 259 -4.92 2.35 -14.17
CA PHE A 259 -5.83 1.21 -13.98
C PHE A 259 -7.22 1.64 -13.52
N ILE A 260 -7.29 2.54 -12.54
CA ILE A 260 -8.56 3.06 -12.02
C ILE A 260 -9.34 3.79 -13.11
N HIS A 261 -8.67 4.63 -13.90
CA HIS A 261 -9.30 5.32 -15.02
C HIS A 261 -9.88 4.34 -16.04
N ALA A 262 -9.13 3.29 -16.39
CA ALA A 262 -9.61 2.25 -17.30
C ALA A 262 -10.82 1.50 -16.73
N VAL A 263 -10.78 1.08 -15.47
CA VAL A 263 -11.92 0.40 -14.82
C VAL A 263 -13.16 1.28 -14.78
N VAL A 264 -13.03 2.54 -14.34
CA VAL A 264 -14.14 3.51 -14.27
C VAL A 264 -14.78 3.73 -15.65
N THR A 265 -13.98 3.66 -16.71
CA THR A 265 -14.43 3.92 -18.09
C THR A 265 -15.05 2.69 -18.75
N LEU A 266 -14.51 1.49 -18.50
CA LEU A 266 -14.86 0.27 -19.25
C LEU A 266 -15.93 -0.61 -18.60
N TYR A 267 -16.15 -0.47 -17.29
CA TYR A 267 -17.05 -1.33 -16.51
C TYR A 267 -18.07 -0.51 -15.77
N ASP A 268 -19.30 -0.97 -15.57
CA ASP A 268 -20.31 -0.25 -14.77
C ASP A 268 -19.97 -0.23 -13.28
N GLY A 269 -19.37 -1.31 -12.76
CA GLY A 269 -18.87 -1.40 -11.39
C GLY A 269 -17.57 -2.20 -11.27
N TYR A 270 -16.90 -2.07 -10.12
CA TYR A 270 -15.66 -2.80 -9.84
C TYR A 270 -15.85 -4.33 -9.84
N ASP A 271 -17.02 -4.80 -9.39
CA ASP A 271 -17.33 -6.23 -9.28
C ASP A 271 -17.31 -6.94 -10.65
N ASP A 272 -17.65 -6.22 -11.73
CA ASP A 272 -17.60 -6.77 -13.08
C ASP A 272 -16.16 -6.98 -13.56
N PHE A 273 -15.29 -6.00 -13.28
CA PHE A 273 -13.86 -6.11 -13.52
C PHE A 273 -13.23 -7.24 -12.70
N GLU A 274 -13.56 -7.33 -11.41
CA GLU A 274 -13.04 -8.36 -10.52
C GLU A 274 -13.46 -9.76 -10.97
N ARG A 275 -14.70 -9.92 -11.47
CA ARG A 275 -15.20 -11.18 -12.01
C ARG A 275 -14.46 -11.61 -13.28
N GLU A 276 -14.26 -10.70 -14.23
CA GLU A 276 -13.49 -10.99 -15.45
C GLU A 276 -12.01 -11.32 -15.12
N LEU A 277 -11.40 -10.56 -14.20
CA LEU A 277 -10.04 -10.83 -13.70
C LEU A 277 -9.93 -12.21 -13.06
N THR A 278 -10.87 -12.58 -12.19
CA THR A 278 -10.87 -13.88 -11.50
C THR A 278 -11.05 -15.05 -12.47
N SER A 279 -11.80 -14.85 -13.55
CA SER A 279 -11.96 -15.89 -14.59
C SER A 279 -10.64 -16.22 -15.31
N LEU A 280 -9.72 -15.26 -15.37
CA LEU A 280 -8.40 -15.39 -15.99
C LEU A 280 -7.36 -15.93 -15.00
N VAL A 281 -7.48 -15.56 -13.72
CA VAL A 281 -6.51 -15.88 -12.67
C VAL A 281 -6.99 -17.08 -11.86
N GLY A 282 -6.42 -18.27 -12.12
CA GLY A 282 -6.84 -19.52 -11.46
C GLY A 282 -6.64 -19.53 -9.93
N SER A 283 -5.69 -18.77 -9.38
CA SER A 283 -5.54 -18.58 -7.93
C SER A 283 -4.99 -17.20 -7.58
N ALA A 284 -5.62 -16.55 -6.60
CA ALA A 284 -5.21 -15.22 -6.13
C ALA A 284 -4.36 -15.34 -4.85
N ARG A 285 -3.19 -14.70 -4.84
CA ARG A 285 -2.32 -14.64 -3.66
C ARG A 285 -2.90 -13.65 -2.64
N CYS A 286 -3.03 -14.05 -1.37
CA CYS A 286 -3.50 -13.15 -0.33
C CYS A 286 -2.53 -11.97 -0.10
N THR A 287 -3.05 -10.78 0.15
CA THR A 287 -2.25 -9.57 0.41
C THR A 287 -1.38 -9.74 1.67
N ASP A 288 -1.88 -10.43 2.69
CA ASP A 288 -1.18 -10.65 3.95
C ASP A 288 -0.01 -11.64 3.84
N SER A 289 0.02 -12.49 2.81
CA SER A 289 1.09 -13.47 2.61
C SER A 289 2.43 -12.84 2.21
N VAL A 290 2.43 -11.57 1.81
CA VAL A 290 3.63 -10.82 1.39
C VAL A 290 4.01 -9.72 2.37
N TRP A 291 3.36 -9.65 3.54
CA TRP A 291 3.73 -8.65 4.55
C TRP A 291 5.10 -8.93 5.16
N SER A 292 5.53 -10.19 5.22
CA SER A 292 6.85 -10.56 5.76
C SER A 292 7.99 -10.38 4.77
N SER A 293 7.80 -9.70 3.64
CA SER A 293 8.83 -9.58 2.60
C SER A 293 9.06 -8.16 2.11
N TYR A 294 10.31 -7.89 1.72
CA TYR A 294 10.75 -6.62 1.13
C TYR A 294 11.81 -6.84 0.05
N ARG A 295 12.03 -5.83 -0.78
CA ARG A 295 13.04 -5.84 -1.86
C ARG A 295 14.29 -5.08 -1.42
N ILE A 296 15.45 -5.63 -1.75
CA ILE A 296 16.73 -4.95 -1.53
C ILE A 296 16.96 -3.93 -2.66
N PRO A 297 17.34 -2.69 -2.35
CA PRO A 297 17.75 -1.73 -3.37
C PRO A 297 19.04 -2.22 -4.05
N ASP A 298 18.92 -2.77 -5.26
CA ASP A 298 20.05 -3.14 -6.10
C ASP A 298 19.70 -2.79 -7.55
N THR A 299 20.66 -2.19 -8.26
CA THR A 299 20.49 -1.71 -9.62
C THR A 299 20.76 -2.79 -10.67
N ARG A 300 21.36 -3.91 -10.29
CA ARG A 300 21.77 -5.00 -11.19
C ARG A 300 20.91 -6.25 -11.07
N TYR A 301 20.40 -6.54 -9.88
CA TYR A 301 19.64 -7.76 -9.61
C TYR A 301 18.46 -7.49 -8.71
N ILE A 302 17.35 -8.19 -8.93
CA ILE A 302 16.20 -8.14 -8.06
C ILE A 302 16.38 -9.20 -6.98
N HIS A 303 16.42 -8.74 -5.74
CA HIS A 303 16.57 -9.57 -4.55
C HIS A 303 15.44 -9.27 -3.58
N PHE A 304 14.85 -10.32 -3.04
CA PHE A 304 13.86 -10.24 -1.99
C PHE A 304 14.40 -10.88 -0.71
N VAL A 305 13.91 -10.38 0.41
CA VAL A 305 14.12 -10.99 1.72
C VAL A 305 12.75 -11.21 2.34
N GLU A 306 12.50 -12.44 2.79
CA GLU A 306 11.36 -12.80 3.64
C GLU A 306 11.85 -12.99 5.07
N GLU A 307 11.24 -12.31 6.04
CA GLU A 307 11.59 -12.41 7.45
C GLU A 307 10.95 -13.66 8.09
N ASP A 308 11.78 -14.64 8.46
CA ASP A 308 11.39 -15.78 9.30
C ASP A 308 11.54 -15.38 10.77
N TYR A 309 10.40 -15.01 11.38
CA TYR A 309 10.34 -14.60 12.78
C TYR A 309 10.48 -15.76 13.78
N LEU A 310 10.29 -17.02 13.39
CA LEU A 310 10.50 -18.16 14.29
C LEU A 310 11.99 -18.42 14.49
N GLN A 311 12.79 -18.21 13.44
CA GLN A 311 14.23 -18.43 13.47
C GLN A 311 15.01 -17.13 13.73
N GLY A 312 14.40 -15.97 13.49
CA GLY A 312 15.10 -14.68 13.52
C GLY A 312 16.03 -14.49 12.32
N LEU A 313 15.63 -15.04 11.15
CA LEU A 313 16.47 -15.11 9.95
C LEU A 313 15.76 -14.48 8.75
N GLY A 314 16.54 -14.00 7.79
CA GLY A 314 16.04 -13.51 6.52
C GLY A 314 16.27 -14.55 5.43
N VAL A 315 15.20 -15.01 4.77
CA VAL A 315 15.25 -15.94 3.64
C VAL A 315 15.39 -15.13 2.36
N TRP A 316 16.53 -15.31 1.68
CA TRP A 316 16.84 -14.57 0.46
C TRP A 316 16.32 -15.31 -0.77
N SER A 317 15.69 -14.58 -1.68
CA SER A 317 15.30 -15.11 -2.98
C SER A 317 15.60 -14.12 -4.11
N SER A 318 15.76 -14.65 -5.31
CA SER A 318 15.90 -13.87 -6.54
C SER A 318 15.16 -14.61 -7.65
N PRO A 319 14.25 -13.93 -8.39
CA PRO A 319 13.55 -14.57 -9.48
C PRO A 319 14.59 -14.99 -10.52
N ARG A 320 14.60 -16.28 -10.88
CA ARG A 320 15.47 -16.80 -11.94
C ARG A 320 15.07 -16.14 -13.26
N ILE A 321 15.89 -15.20 -13.72
CA ILE A 321 15.74 -14.62 -15.04
C ILE A 321 16.21 -15.68 -16.06
N VAL A 322 15.26 -16.38 -16.68
CA VAL A 322 15.53 -17.15 -17.90
C VAL A 322 15.28 -16.19 -19.06
N LEU A 323 16.32 -15.48 -19.50
CA LEU A 323 16.26 -14.71 -20.75
C LEU A 323 16.38 -15.71 -21.91
N ASP A 324 15.29 -15.90 -22.66
CA ASP A 324 15.17 -16.57 -23.97
C ASP A 324 16.35 -17.45 -24.42
N GLY A 325 16.39 -18.70 -23.94
CA GLY A 325 17.21 -19.78 -24.54
C GLY A 325 18.74 -19.60 -24.48
N VAL A 326 19.20 -18.44 -24.02
CA VAL A 326 20.58 -18.18 -23.65
C VAL A 326 20.59 -18.22 -22.14
N VAL A 327 21.18 -19.26 -21.55
CA VAL A 327 21.81 -19.06 -20.24
C VAL A 327 22.79 -17.93 -20.51
N VAL A 328 22.41 -16.69 -20.18
CA VAL A 328 23.33 -15.58 -20.21
C VAL A 328 24.28 -15.84 -19.03
N GLN A 329 25.22 -16.77 -19.24
CA GLN A 329 26.60 -16.48 -18.92
C GLN A 329 26.86 -15.17 -19.66
N LEU A 330 26.59 -14.06 -18.97
CA LEU A 330 27.17 -12.80 -19.35
C LEU A 330 28.65 -13.12 -19.40
N GLY A 331 29.18 -13.23 -20.62
CA GLY A 331 30.60 -13.13 -20.85
C GLY A 331 31.09 -11.92 -20.09
N TRP A 332 32.34 -11.96 -19.65
CA TRP A 332 33.00 -11.06 -18.70
C TRP A 332 32.93 -11.56 -17.24
N HIS A 333 34.04 -12.24 -16.88
CA HIS A 333 34.57 -12.52 -15.55
C HIS A 333 33.58 -12.76 -14.42
N ARG A 334 33.49 -14.02 -13.96
CA ARG A 334 32.91 -14.49 -12.68
C ARG A 334 32.34 -13.33 -11.83
N PRO A 335 31.02 -13.11 -11.78
CA PRO A 335 30.45 -12.03 -11.00
C PRO A 335 31.02 -12.08 -9.57
N PRO A 336 31.36 -10.93 -8.97
CA PRO A 336 31.96 -10.90 -7.64
C PRO A 336 31.05 -11.68 -6.69
N SER A 337 31.64 -12.64 -5.99
CA SER A 337 30.98 -13.44 -4.96
C SER A 337 30.35 -12.51 -3.94
N LYS A 338 29.01 -12.39 -3.93
CA LYS A 338 28.30 -11.66 -2.86
C LYS A 338 28.25 -12.57 -1.64
N LEU A 339 28.84 -12.10 -0.53
CA LEU A 339 28.81 -12.79 0.74
C LEU A 339 27.48 -12.47 1.44
N TYR A 340 26.63 -13.49 1.61
CA TYR A 340 25.37 -13.37 2.35
C TYR A 340 25.59 -13.82 3.80
N PRO A 341 25.20 -13.03 4.82
CA PRO A 341 25.47 -13.35 6.22
C PRO A 341 24.98 -14.74 6.68
N CYS A 342 23.93 -15.28 6.05
CA CYS A 342 23.29 -16.55 6.41
C CYS A 342 23.92 -17.79 5.79
N CYS A 343 24.64 -17.63 4.68
CA CYS A 343 24.68 -18.67 3.65
C CYS A 343 26.08 -18.90 3.05
N ASN A 344 27.12 -18.26 3.61
CA ASN A 344 28.50 -18.50 3.19
C ASN A 344 29.01 -19.76 3.89
N SER A 345 29.06 -20.88 3.17
CA SER A 345 29.78 -22.06 3.66
C SER A 345 31.29 -21.74 3.70
N PRO A 346 32.08 -22.26 4.67
CA PRO A 346 33.53 -22.01 4.77
C PRO A 346 34.32 -22.38 3.50
N LEU A 347 33.73 -23.18 2.61
CA LEU A 347 34.29 -23.62 1.33
C LEU A 347 34.22 -22.56 0.20
N SER A 348 33.54 -21.43 0.40
CA SER A 348 33.48 -20.34 -0.59
C SER A 348 34.73 -19.45 -0.57
N LEU A 349 35.68 -19.69 0.35
CA LEU A 349 36.96 -19.01 0.47
C LEU A 349 38.02 -19.68 -0.43
N HIS A 350 37.77 -19.79 -1.74
CA HIS A 350 38.86 -20.16 -2.66
C HIS A 350 39.56 -18.91 -3.20
N ASN A 351 40.86 -18.83 -2.85
CA ASN A 351 41.85 -17.87 -3.31
C ASN A 351 41.91 -17.81 -4.85
N GLY A 352 41.14 -16.89 -5.43
CA GLY A 352 41.32 -16.38 -6.78
C GLY A 352 41.63 -14.88 -6.73
N PRO A 353 42.22 -14.30 -7.80
CA PRO A 353 42.73 -12.95 -7.78
C PRO A 353 41.63 -11.94 -7.42
N THR A 354 41.79 -11.31 -6.25
CA THR A 354 41.10 -10.11 -5.72
C THR A 354 39.72 -9.80 -6.33
N GLN A 355 38.74 -10.69 -6.13
CA GLN A 355 37.34 -10.29 -6.28
C GLN A 355 36.98 -9.33 -5.15
N ARG A 356 36.58 -8.09 -5.49
CA ARG A 356 35.98 -7.17 -4.51
C ARG A 356 34.66 -7.76 -4.04
N ASN A 357 34.67 -8.36 -2.86
CA ASN A 357 33.45 -8.78 -2.18
C ASN A 357 32.64 -7.53 -1.83
N THR A 358 31.46 -7.39 -2.42
CA THR A 358 30.52 -6.34 -2.00
C THR A 358 29.66 -6.91 -0.89
N THR A 359 29.90 -6.45 0.35
CA THR A 359 29.04 -6.77 1.48
C THR A 359 27.66 -6.18 1.23
N VAL A 360 26.64 -7.03 1.15
CA VAL A 360 25.25 -6.55 1.13
C VAL A 360 24.97 -5.90 2.48
N ALA A 361 24.33 -4.73 2.51
CA ALA A 361 23.98 -4.05 3.75
C ALA A 361 23.29 -5.04 4.71
N ALA A 362 23.67 -5.01 5.98
CA ALA A 362 23.04 -5.85 6.98
C ALA A 362 21.53 -5.56 7.01
N SER A 363 20.71 -6.61 6.91
CA SER A 363 19.28 -6.51 7.20
C SER A 363 19.09 -5.91 8.60
N PRO A 364 18.00 -5.15 8.85
CA PRO A 364 17.54 -4.92 10.22
C PRO A 364 17.52 -6.25 10.98
N SER A 365 17.89 -6.22 12.26
CA SER A 365 17.84 -7.42 13.10
C SER A 365 16.42 -7.97 13.13
N ILE A 366 16.24 -9.20 12.66
CA ILE A 366 14.94 -9.86 12.59
C ILE A 366 14.63 -10.42 13.97
N PRO A 367 13.58 -9.94 14.65
CA PRO A 367 13.29 -10.37 16.01
C PRO A 367 12.73 -11.79 16.00
N LYS A 368 13.22 -12.60 16.93
CA LYS A 368 12.72 -13.95 17.17
C LYS A 368 11.48 -13.90 18.06
N ILE A 369 10.37 -14.47 17.60
CA ILE A 369 9.12 -14.57 18.36
C ILE A 369 8.72 -16.04 18.53
N GLY A 370 8.11 -16.37 19.67
CA GLY A 370 7.58 -17.71 19.92
C GLY A 370 6.38 -18.02 19.03
N LEU A 371 6.18 -19.31 18.71
CA LEU A 371 5.09 -19.78 17.84
C LEU A 371 3.69 -19.33 18.29
N ALA A 372 3.43 -19.35 19.60
CA ALA A 372 2.15 -18.89 20.17
C ALA A 372 1.90 -17.40 19.88
N ASN A 373 2.95 -16.57 20.03
CA ASN A 373 2.86 -15.13 19.75
C ASN A 373 2.73 -14.88 18.24
N ALA A 374 3.48 -15.60 17.41
CA ALA A 374 3.39 -15.52 15.95
C ALA A 374 1.97 -15.81 15.43
N ARG A 375 1.30 -16.82 16.01
CA ARG A 375 -0.12 -17.12 15.72
C ARG A 375 -1.05 -16.04 16.24
N ALA A 376 -0.85 -15.58 17.48
CA ALA A 376 -1.69 -14.55 18.09
C ALA A 376 -1.72 -13.23 17.29
N ILE A 377 -0.58 -12.86 16.67
CA ILE A 377 -0.51 -11.64 15.86
C ILE A 377 -0.78 -11.87 14.37
N GLY A 378 -1.01 -13.12 13.95
CA GLY A 378 -1.39 -13.47 12.57
C GLY A 378 -0.23 -13.47 11.57
N ILE A 379 1.01 -13.70 12.03
CA ILE A 379 2.16 -13.96 11.13
C ILE A 379 2.07 -15.38 10.57
N ILE A 380 1.58 -16.32 11.38
CA ILE A 380 1.36 -17.73 11.01
C ILE A 380 -0.11 -18.03 11.21
N LYS A 381 -0.76 -18.59 10.18
CA LYS A 381 -2.17 -19.01 10.22
C LYS A 381 -2.34 -20.37 10.88
#